data_AF-A0A9W9KXE8-F1
#
_entry.id   AF-A0A9W9KXE8-F1
#
_cell.length_a   1.000
_cell.length_b   1.000
_cell.length_c   1.000
_cell.angle_alpha   90.00
_cell.angle_beta   90.00
_cell.angle_gamma   90.00
#
_symmetry.space_group_name_H-M   'P 1'
#
loop_
_entity.id
_entity.type
_entity.pdbx_description
1 polymer ?
#
loop_
_entity_poly.entity_id
_entity_poly.type
_entity_poly.pdbx_seq_one_letter_code
_entity_poly.pdbx_strand_id
1 'polypeptide(L)'
;MAHKKKHKRPRNKSRHEPSRHEQGPSHQQPTTVTINMTPQDFQFPGAYVMVQPEPGILAEHISLYKGKAHLKLRQPGDIIESDGRLHLSTLRTPPDGDFNWNFNAHYWTADKDTAEEYRKWAERRCPTADTCIIHIQVPKSFINSLRRENLWYSPNWKEYIWTSIREEMPHPKFDYLWQPGQADIVTGPICSTINRQIVRIRKENIQSRITEDHVMRLPSGKKASQWVFRQGHTINRLAEQIRGKMHFTIFEAAARSSLTTV
;
A
#
# COMPACT_ATOMS: atom_id res chain seq x y z
N MET A 1 37.39 4.12 -46.62
CA MET A 1 37.26 2.74 -46.13
C MET A 1 38.48 2.40 -45.29
N ALA A 2 38.32 2.13 -43.99
CA ALA A 2 39.42 1.69 -43.12
C ALA A 2 38.86 0.72 -42.07
N HIS A 3 39.19 -0.56 -42.23
CA HIS A 3 38.79 -1.63 -41.32
C HIS A 3 39.73 -1.68 -40.10
N LYS A 4 39.19 -1.45 -38.89
CA LYS A 4 39.89 -1.77 -37.63
C LYS A 4 39.55 -3.21 -37.21
N LYS A 5 40.55 -4.10 -37.28
CA LYS A 5 40.55 -5.44 -36.68
C LYS A 5 40.61 -5.33 -35.16
N LYS A 6 39.69 -5.97 -34.44
CA LYS A 6 39.77 -6.16 -32.97
C LYS A 6 40.32 -7.56 -32.66
N HIS A 7 41.37 -7.58 -31.85
CA HIS A 7 42.03 -8.78 -31.33
C HIS A 7 41.14 -9.52 -30.31
N LYS A 8 41.00 -10.84 -30.52
CA LYS A 8 40.57 -11.82 -29.51
C LYS A 8 41.69 -12.02 -28.49
N ARG A 9 41.35 -12.03 -27.20
CA ARG A 9 42.23 -12.53 -26.11
C ARG A 9 41.73 -13.88 -25.59
N PRO A 10 42.64 -14.75 -25.12
CA PRO A 10 42.37 -16.17 -24.92
C PRO A 10 41.82 -16.50 -23.53
N ARG A 11 41.20 -17.68 -23.49
CA ARG A 11 40.47 -18.33 -22.41
C ARG A 11 41.45 -19.16 -21.58
N ASN A 12 41.65 -18.82 -20.31
CA ASN A 12 42.42 -19.65 -19.38
C ASN A 12 41.49 -20.36 -18.40
N LYS A 13 41.52 -21.70 -18.44
CA LYS A 13 41.08 -22.60 -17.38
C LYS A 13 42.28 -22.83 -16.46
N SER A 14 42.09 -22.70 -15.15
CA SER A 14 42.86 -23.47 -14.16
C SER A 14 42.10 -23.50 -12.84
N ARG A 15 42.31 -24.60 -12.14
CA ARG A 15 41.53 -25.24 -11.06
C ARG A 15 42.32 -25.07 -9.77
N HIS A 16 41.69 -24.74 -8.65
CA HIS A 16 41.96 -25.28 -7.31
C HIS A 16 41.15 -24.57 -6.21
N GLU A 17 40.34 -25.35 -5.50
CA GLU A 17 39.91 -25.14 -4.11
C GLU A 17 41.10 -25.37 -3.16
N PRO A 18 41.16 -24.71 -1.97
CA PRO A 18 40.41 -25.22 -0.82
C PRO A 18 39.75 -24.17 0.11
N SER A 19 38.60 -24.59 0.65
CA SER A 19 37.98 -24.29 1.96
C SER A 19 38.61 -23.18 2.82
N ARG A 20 37.81 -22.13 3.06
CA ARG A 20 37.89 -21.28 4.26
C ARG A 20 36.49 -21.00 4.77
N HIS A 21 36.29 -21.28 6.06
CA HIS A 21 35.12 -20.92 6.83
C HIS A 21 34.86 -19.41 6.76
N GLU A 22 33.76 -19.01 6.14
CA GLU A 22 33.15 -17.69 6.36
C GLU A 22 32.05 -17.82 7.40
N GLN A 23 32.26 -17.13 8.51
CA GLN A 23 31.27 -16.92 9.57
C GLN A 23 30.08 -16.16 8.95
N GLY A 24 28.88 -16.73 9.12
CA GLY A 24 27.66 -16.14 8.61
C GLY A 24 27.39 -14.75 9.20
N PRO A 25 26.63 -13.90 8.50
CA PRO A 25 26.20 -12.62 9.04
C PRO A 25 25.36 -12.86 10.30
N SER A 26 25.81 -12.28 11.42
CA SER A 26 25.05 -12.17 12.65
C SER A 26 23.69 -11.54 12.33
N HIS A 27 22.63 -12.34 12.43
CA HIS A 27 21.27 -11.85 12.52
C HIS A 27 21.14 -11.09 13.84
N GLN A 28 21.46 -9.79 13.82
CA GLN A 28 21.00 -8.89 14.87
C GLN A 28 19.47 -8.89 14.81
N GLN A 29 18.86 -9.57 15.78
CA GLN A 29 17.43 -9.44 16.02
C GLN A 29 17.14 -7.96 16.31
N PRO A 30 16.12 -7.36 15.67
CA PRO A 30 15.74 -6.00 15.97
C PRO A 30 15.41 -5.90 17.47
N THR A 31 16.15 -5.03 18.17
CA THR A 31 15.90 -4.70 19.56
C THR A 31 14.52 -4.06 19.64
N THR A 32 13.53 -4.78 20.17
CA THR A 32 12.19 -4.23 20.39
C THR A 32 12.27 -3.21 21.51
N VAL A 33 12.43 -1.94 21.15
CA VAL A 33 12.27 -0.82 22.09
C VAL A 33 10.78 -0.69 22.37
N THR A 34 10.36 -0.97 23.61
CA THR A 34 9.00 -0.72 24.08
C THR A 34 8.81 0.78 24.25
N ILE A 35 8.14 1.42 23.28
CA ILE A 35 7.87 2.87 23.33
C ILE A 35 6.57 3.10 24.09
N ASN A 36 6.64 3.92 25.15
CA ASN A 36 5.47 4.46 25.86
C ASN A 36 4.81 5.56 25.02
N MET A 37 4.09 5.18 23.96
CA MET A 37 3.17 6.11 23.30
C MET A 37 1.78 5.92 23.89
N THR A 38 1.19 7.00 24.38
CA THR A 38 -0.14 6.99 24.97
C THR A 38 -1.17 7.43 23.91
N PRO A 39 -2.44 7.00 24.00
CA PRO A 39 -3.51 7.50 23.12
C PRO A 39 -3.62 9.03 23.11
N GLN A 40 -3.20 9.69 24.20
CA GLN A 40 -3.18 11.14 24.37
C GLN A 40 -2.17 11.83 23.44
N ASP A 41 -1.02 11.21 23.17
CA ASP A 41 -0.01 11.74 22.24
C ASP A 41 -0.54 11.87 20.81
N PHE A 42 -1.59 11.11 20.52
CA PHE A 42 -2.30 11.10 19.24
C PHE A 42 -3.67 11.74 19.31
N GLN A 43 -4.04 12.39 20.42
CA GLN A 43 -5.37 13.03 20.57
C GLN A 43 -6.55 12.08 20.28
N PHE A 44 -6.37 10.77 20.50
CA PHE A 44 -7.48 9.83 20.39
C PHE A 44 -8.43 9.97 21.58
N PRO A 45 -9.75 9.79 21.40
CA PRO A 45 -10.70 9.84 22.50
C PRO A 45 -10.45 8.65 23.45
N GLY A 46 -9.93 8.92 24.65
CA GLY A 46 -9.54 7.89 25.62
C GLY A 46 -10.66 6.93 26.03
N ALA A 47 -11.93 7.33 25.90
CA ALA A 47 -13.09 6.47 26.18
C ALA A 47 -13.27 5.32 25.17
N TYR A 48 -12.66 5.40 23.99
CA TYR A 48 -12.86 4.46 22.87
C TYR A 48 -11.56 3.91 22.28
N VAL A 49 -10.42 4.25 22.88
CA VAL A 49 -9.10 3.79 22.43
C VAL A 49 -8.36 3.16 23.59
N MET A 50 -7.87 1.95 23.35
CA MET A 50 -7.08 1.17 24.30
C MET A 50 -5.77 0.75 23.65
N VAL A 51 -4.68 0.84 24.40
CA VAL A 51 -3.39 0.28 23.99
C VAL A 51 -3.42 -1.21 24.29
N GLN A 52 -3.21 -2.03 23.25
CA GLN A 52 -3.21 -3.49 23.36
C GLN A 52 -2.16 -4.10 22.43
N PRO A 53 -1.73 -5.35 22.67
CA PRO A 53 -0.96 -6.12 21.70
C PRO A 53 -1.71 -6.24 20.37
N GLU A 54 -1.00 -6.59 19.30
CA GLU A 54 -1.62 -6.77 17.98
C GLU A 54 -2.81 -7.75 18.08
N PRO A 55 -4.02 -7.33 17.70
CA PRO A 55 -5.21 -8.12 17.94
C PRO A 55 -5.22 -9.35 17.04
N GLY A 56 -5.65 -10.47 17.60
CA GLY A 56 -5.99 -11.66 16.81
C GLY A 56 -7.05 -11.33 15.77
N ILE A 57 -7.05 -12.09 14.66
CA ILE A 57 -8.10 -11.99 13.65
C ILE A 57 -9.37 -12.62 14.22
N LEU A 58 -10.44 -11.83 14.30
CA LEU A 58 -11.76 -12.28 14.72
C LEU A 58 -12.28 -13.36 13.77
N ALA A 59 -12.94 -14.37 14.32
CA ALA A 59 -13.64 -15.37 13.52
C ALA A 59 -14.61 -14.67 12.55
N GLU A 60 -14.74 -15.20 11.34
CA GLU A 60 -15.61 -14.64 10.29
C GLU A 60 -15.31 -13.21 9.86
N HIS A 61 -14.08 -12.73 10.10
CA HIS A 61 -13.58 -11.46 9.56
C HIS A 61 -12.43 -11.69 8.57
N ILE A 62 -12.18 -10.69 7.74
CA ILE A 62 -10.94 -10.54 6.97
C ILE A 62 -10.16 -9.36 7.50
N SER A 63 -8.83 -9.45 7.42
CA SER A 63 -7.95 -8.33 7.73
C SER A 63 -7.67 -7.51 6.48
N LEU A 64 -7.80 -6.20 6.61
CA LEU A 64 -7.33 -5.24 5.61
C LEU A 64 -6.38 -4.24 6.27
N TYR A 65 -5.35 -3.85 5.54
CA TYR A 65 -4.24 -3.05 6.03
C TYR A 65 -4.01 -1.82 5.16
N LYS A 66 -3.44 -0.76 5.75
CA LYS A 66 -3.03 0.47 5.06
C LYS A 66 -1.82 1.08 5.77
N GLY A 67 -0.73 1.30 5.04
CA GLY A 67 0.43 2.06 5.52
C GLY A 67 0.31 3.55 5.22
N LYS A 68 0.67 4.43 6.17
CA LYS A 68 0.59 5.89 6.00
C LYS A 68 1.58 6.65 6.89
N ALA A 69 1.90 7.89 6.54
CA ALA A 69 2.53 8.83 7.46
C ALA A 69 1.48 9.38 8.44
N HIS A 70 1.79 9.41 9.73
CA HIS A 70 0.88 9.89 10.79
C HIS A 70 0.39 11.31 10.52
N LEU A 71 1.28 12.21 10.07
CA LEU A 71 0.93 13.60 9.72
C LEU A 71 -0.20 13.70 8.68
N LYS A 72 -0.39 12.67 7.85
CA LYS A 72 -1.44 12.63 6.82
C LYS A 72 -2.79 12.12 7.33
N LEU A 73 -2.89 11.72 8.60
CA LEU A 73 -4.14 11.27 9.23
C LEU A 73 -5.02 12.43 9.71
N ARG A 74 -4.56 13.69 9.58
CA ARG A 74 -5.13 14.86 10.29
C ARG A 74 -5.11 14.62 11.81
N GLN A 75 -5.80 15.43 12.61
CA GLN A 75 -5.89 15.16 14.04
C GLN A 75 -6.66 13.84 14.22
N PRO A 76 -6.17 12.85 14.98
CA PRO A 76 -6.81 11.54 15.02
C PRO A 76 -8.25 11.51 15.58
N GLY A 77 -8.69 12.54 16.30
CA GLY A 77 -10.11 12.80 16.60
C GLY A 77 -11.00 12.99 15.34
N ASP A 78 -10.40 13.25 14.18
CA ASP A 78 -11.07 13.29 12.88
C ASP A 78 -11.33 11.89 12.31
N ILE A 79 -10.76 10.83 12.88
CA ILE A 79 -10.98 9.43 12.44
C ILE A 79 -11.98 8.73 13.35
N ILE A 80 -11.79 8.86 14.66
CA ILE A 80 -12.66 8.27 15.67
C ILE A 80 -13.33 9.42 16.42
N GLU A 81 -14.63 9.58 16.18
CA GLU A 81 -15.44 10.60 16.84
C GLU A 81 -15.61 10.29 18.33
N SER A 82 -16.03 11.28 19.11
CA SER A 82 -16.22 11.14 20.56
C SER A 82 -17.35 10.17 20.95
N ASP A 83 -18.19 9.75 20.01
CA ASP A 83 -19.18 8.69 20.21
C ASP A 83 -18.69 7.32 19.74
N GLY A 84 -17.46 7.22 19.23
CA GLY A 84 -16.86 6.03 18.65
C GLY A 84 -17.28 5.73 17.21
N ARG A 85 -17.98 6.63 16.51
CA ARG A 85 -18.18 6.53 15.05
C ARG A 85 -16.86 6.75 14.33
N LEU A 86 -16.77 6.17 13.13
CA LEU A 86 -15.58 6.26 12.29
C LEU A 86 -15.82 7.20 11.11
N HIS A 87 -14.98 8.22 11.00
CA HIS A 87 -14.98 9.16 9.90
C HIS A 87 -13.79 8.89 8.98
N LEU A 88 -14.00 8.03 7.97
CA LEU A 88 -12.90 7.54 7.13
C LEU A 88 -12.34 8.58 6.14
N SER A 89 -12.90 9.79 6.04
CA SER A 89 -12.56 10.75 4.98
C SER A 89 -11.08 11.14 4.97
N THR A 90 -10.40 11.10 6.12
CA THR A 90 -8.96 11.38 6.24
C THR A 90 -8.07 10.27 5.67
N LEU A 91 -8.64 9.07 5.49
CA LEU A 91 -7.99 7.90 4.92
C LEU A 91 -8.15 7.79 3.41
N ARG A 92 -8.95 8.67 2.79
CA ARG A 92 -9.16 8.69 1.35
C ARG A 92 -7.87 9.07 0.61
N THR A 93 -7.73 8.51 -0.58
CA THR A 93 -6.72 8.90 -1.57
C THR A 93 -7.41 9.79 -2.59
N PRO A 94 -6.88 10.99 -2.89
CA PRO A 94 -7.40 11.85 -3.95
C PRO A 94 -7.22 11.22 -5.34
N PRO A 95 -7.87 11.78 -6.39
CA PRO A 95 -7.61 11.37 -7.77
C PRO A 95 -6.11 11.39 -8.11
N ASP A 96 -5.69 10.59 -9.10
CA ASP A 96 -4.31 10.28 -9.54
C ASP A 96 -3.77 8.89 -9.14
N GLY A 97 -4.57 8.06 -8.48
CA GLY A 97 -4.18 6.70 -8.12
C GLY A 97 -4.54 5.67 -9.19
N ASP A 98 -4.06 4.44 -8.98
CA ASP A 98 -4.19 3.30 -9.90
C ASP A 98 -5.62 3.05 -10.39
N PHE A 99 -6.60 3.24 -9.50
CA PHE A 99 -7.99 2.89 -9.75
C PHE A 99 -8.97 4.05 -9.58
N ASN A 100 -8.48 5.30 -9.46
CA ASN A 100 -9.34 6.45 -9.19
C ASN A 100 -9.00 7.69 -10.02
N TRP A 101 -9.48 7.68 -11.26
CA TRP A 101 -9.18 8.72 -12.25
C TRP A 101 -9.68 10.13 -11.88
N ASN A 102 -10.89 10.32 -11.38
CA ASN A 102 -11.40 11.65 -10.99
C ASN A 102 -12.19 11.69 -9.67
N PHE A 103 -12.06 10.65 -8.85
CA PHE A 103 -12.81 10.54 -7.60
C PHE A 103 -11.92 10.13 -6.45
N ASN A 104 -12.35 10.41 -5.22
CA ASN A 104 -11.65 9.94 -4.02
C ASN A 104 -11.94 8.45 -3.81
N ALA A 105 -10.92 7.68 -3.42
CA ALA A 105 -11.07 6.25 -3.13
C ALA A 105 -10.36 5.83 -1.84
N HIS A 106 -10.79 4.70 -1.27
CA HIS A 106 -10.19 4.11 -0.08
C HIS A 106 -9.46 2.84 -0.46
N TYR A 107 -8.14 2.96 -0.55
CA TYR A 107 -7.23 1.86 -0.82
C TYR A 107 -6.84 1.12 0.45
N TRP A 108 -6.98 -0.20 0.38
CA TRP A 108 -6.59 -1.17 1.39
C TRP A 108 -5.87 -2.35 0.74
N THR A 109 -5.22 -3.20 1.53
CA THR A 109 -4.64 -4.45 1.05
C THR A 109 -4.91 -5.57 2.06
N ALA A 110 -5.12 -6.81 1.59
CA ALA A 110 -5.25 -7.97 2.47
C ALA A 110 -3.88 -8.47 2.98
N ASP A 111 -2.79 -7.90 2.47
CA ASP A 111 -1.42 -8.34 2.73
C ASP A 111 -0.69 -7.31 3.62
N LYS A 112 -0.31 -7.72 4.84
CA LYS A 112 0.36 -6.85 5.80
C LYS A 112 1.71 -6.33 5.28
N ASP A 113 2.44 -7.15 4.54
CA ASP A 113 3.74 -6.77 3.98
C ASP A 113 3.58 -5.69 2.89
N THR A 114 2.47 -5.73 2.14
CA THR A 114 2.13 -4.66 1.20
C THR A 114 1.89 -3.33 1.92
N ALA A 115 1.17 -3.35 3.05
CA ALA A 115 0.96 -2.16 3.86
C ALA A 115 2.27 -1.64 4.48
N GLU A 116 3.16 -2.55 4.90
CA GLU A 116 4.48 -2.21 5.40
C GLU A 116 5.36 -1.53 4.33
N GLU A 117 5.34 -1.99 3.08
CA GLU A 117 6.05 -1.32 2.00
C GLU A 117 5.53 0.11 1.73
N TYR A 118 4.22 0.32 1.81
CA TYR A 118 3.65 1.67 1.76
C TYR A 118 4.06 2.53 2.97
N ARG A 119 4.13 1.94 4.17
CA ARG A 119 4.61 2.62 5.38
C ARG A 119 6.08 3.07 5.19
N LYS A 120 6.96 2.17 4.76
CA LYS A 120 8.37 2.51 4.44
C LYS A 120 8.48 3.59 3.37
N TRP A 121 7.61 3.58 2.36
CA TRP A 121 7.58 4.66 1.36
C TRP A 121 7.12 6.00 1.98
N ALA A 122 6.17 5.98 2.91
CA ALA A 122 5.78 7.17 3.66
C ALA A 122 6.94 7.70 4.53
N GLU A 123 7.63 6.82 5.25
CA GLU A 123 8.83 7.13 6.06
C GLU A 123 9.92 7.80 5.22
N ARG A 124 10.28 7.23 4.06
CA ARG A 124 11.30 7.81 3.16
C ARG A 124 10.94 9.22 2.67
N ARG A 125 9.66 9.52 2.48
CA ARG A 125 9.20 10.84 2.01
C ARG A 125 9.02 11.85 3.13
N CYS A 126 8.87 11.38 4.36
CA CYS A 126 8.61 12.21 5.54
C CYS A 126 9.39 11.64 6.75
N PRO A 127 10.74 11.69 6.73
CA PRO A 127 11.58 11.01 7.74
C PRO A 127 11.44 11.57 9.17
N THR A 128 10.86 12.77 9.30
CA THR A 128 10.59 13.45 10.56
C THR A 128 9.20 13.16 11.13
N ALA A 129 8.33 12.48 10.36
CA ALA A 129 6.99 12.14 10.78
C ALA A 129 6.93 10.67 11.23
N ASP A 130 6.16 10.41 12.28
CA ASP A 130 5.77 9.04 12.61
C ASP A 130 5.01 8.42 11.44
N THR A 131 5.07 7.10 11.36
CA THR A 131 4.32 6.33 10.38
C THR A 131 3.44 5.32 11.07
N CYS A 132 2.43 4.80 10.38
CA CYS A 132 1.53 3.82 10.96
C CYS A 132 1.11 2.75 9.96
N ILE A 133 0.80 1.57 10.48
CA ILE A 133 -0.06 0.59 9.81
C ILE A 133 -1.43 0.66 10.48
N ILE A 134 -2.45 0.91 9.67
CA ILE A 134 -3.85 0.83 10.05
C ILE A 134 -4.34 -0.57 9.67
N HIS A 135 -4.85 -1.31 10.64
CA HIS A 135 -5.44 -2.63 10.47
C HIS A 135 -6.93 -2.55 10.79
N ILE A 136 -7.77 -3.01 9.87
CA ILE A 136 -9.22 -3.12 10.08
C ILE A 136 -9.64 -4.58 9.93
N GLN A 137 -10.59 -5.00 10.75
CA GLN A 137 -11.21 -6.31 10.62
C GLN A 137 -12.63 -6.17 10.10
N VAL A 138 -12.87 -6.69 8.90
CA VAL A 138 -14.14 -6.53 8.18
C VAL A 138 -14.91 -7.85 8.18
N PRO A 139 -16.20 -7.89 8.57
CA PRO A 139 -16.99 -9.11 8.48
C PRO A 139 -17.01 -9.71 7.07
N LYS A 140 -16.78 -11.02 6.94
CA LYS A 140 -16.87 -11.74 5.67
C LYS A 140 -18.26 -11.59 5.04
N SER A 141 -19.32 -11.61 5.85
CA SER A 141 -20.71 -11.42 5.41
C SER A 141 -20.90 -10.07 4.68
N PHE A 142 -20.36 -8.98 5.24
CA PHE A 142 -20.38 -7.67 4.60
C PHE A 142 -19.61 -7.72 3.28
N ILE A 143 -18.37 -8.23 3.29
CA ILE A 143 -17.52 -8.31 2.11
C ILE A 143 -18.15 -9.14 0.97
N ASN A 144 -18.84 -10.23 1.32
CA ASN A 144 -19.53 -11.10 0.38
C ASN A 144 -20.83 -10.47 -0.16
N SER A 145 -21.39 -9.48 0.54
CA SER A 145 -22.56 -8.71 0.07
C SER A 145 -22.23 -7.64 -0.96
N LEU A 146 -20.95 -7.34 -1.19
CA LEU A 146 -20.49 -6.27 -2.06
C LEU A 146 -20.23 -6.78 -3.49
N ARG A 147 -20.59 -5.99 -4.50
CA ARG A 147 -20.18 -6.25 -5.88
C ARG A 147 -18.68 -6.01 -6.00
N ARG A 148 -17.96 -7.07 -6.36
CA ARG A 148 -16.51 -7.04 -6.51
C ARG A 148 -16.13 -7.26 -7.96
N GLU A 149 -15.33 -6.33 -8.47
CA GLU A 149 -14.71 -6.46 -9.78
C GLU A 149 -13.20 -6.61 -9.65
N ASN A 150 -12.61 -7.35 -10.59
CA ASN A 150 -11.17 -7.61 -10.60
C ASN A 150 -10.58 -7.11 -11.92
N LEU A 151 -9.49 -6.35 -11.83
CA LEU A 151 -8.70 -5.94 -12.98
C LEU A 151 -7.25 -6.39 -12.77
N TRP A 152 -6.94 -7.59 -13.22
CA TRP A 152 -5.60 -8.16 -13.14
C TRP A 152 -4.70 -7.67 -14.27
N TYR A 153 -3.38 -7.77 -14.07
CA TYR A 153 -2.37 -7.37 -15.05
C TYR A 153 -2.68 -7.99 -16.43
N SER A 154 -2.97 -7.11 -17.38
CA SER A 154 -3.49 -7.41 -18.71
C SER A 154 -3.42 -6.14 -19.57
N PRO A 155 -3.65 -6.20 -20.88
CA PRO A 155 -3.75 -5.00 -21.71
C PRO A 155 -4.76 -3.97 -21.19
N ASN A 156 -5.87 -4.45 -20.65
CA ASN A 156 -6.93 -3.63 -20.05
C ASN A 156 -6.46 -2.95 -18.75
N TRP A 157 -5.74 -3.67 -17.88
CA TRP A 157 -5.15 -3.05 -16.69
C TRP A 157 -4.17 -1.95 -17.06
N LYS A 158 -3.27 -2.18 -18.02
CA LYS A 158 -2.29 -1.17 -18.45
C LYS A 158 -2.96 0.12 -18.94
N GLU A 159 -4.00 -0.02 -19.77
CA GLU A 159 -4.78 1.11 -20.28
C GLU A 159 -5.52 1.84 -19.15
N TYR A 160 -6.13 1.10 -18.22
CA TYR A 160 -6.86 1.70 -17.10
C TYR A 160 -5.94 2.43 -16.11
N ILE A 161 -4.80 1.84 -15.75
CA ILE A 161 -3.78 2.49 -14.91
C ILE A 161 -3.30 3.78 -15.56
N TRP A 162 -2.92 3.72 -16.84
CA TRP A 162 -2.44 4.89 -17.59
C TRP A 162 -3.49 6.00 -17.62
N THR A 163 -4.76 5.65 -17.84
CA THR A 163 -5.86 6.60 -17.89
C THR A 163 -6.15 7.19 -16.50
N SER A 164 -6.13 6.36 -15.45
CA SER A 164 -6.42 6.78 -14.07
C SER A 164 -5.37 7.71 -13.50
N ILE A 165 -4.08 7.40 -13.70
CA ILE A 165 -2.97 8.25 -13.24
C ILE A 165 -2.95 9.61 -13.96
N ARG A 166 -3.52 9.69 -15.17
CA ARG A 166 -3.66 10.94 -15.95
C ARG A 166 -4.91 11.74 -15.62
N GLU A 167 -5.74 11.23 -14.71
CA GLU A 167 -7.03 11.80 -14.36
C GLU A 167 -7.98 11.96 -15.57
N GLU A 168 -7.81 11.10 -16.57
CA GLU A 168 -8.62 11.08 -17.78
C GLU A 168 -9.80 10.11 -17.63
N MET A 169 -10.90 10.38 -18.33
CA MET A 169 -12.07 9.49 -18.31
C MET A 169 -11.72 8.14 -18.96
N PRO A 170 -11.87 7.01 -18.25
CA PRO A 170 -11.66 5.68 -18.82
C PRO A 170 -12.57 5.42 -20.01
N HIS A 171 -12.09 4.61 -20.96
CA HIS A 171 -12.90 4.12 -22.06
C HIS A 171 -14.17 3.43 -21.52
N PRO A 172 -15.36 3.57 -22.15
CA PRO A 172 -16.63 3.01 -21.66
C PRO A 172 -16.62 1.51 -21.34
N LYS A 173 -15.70 0.75 -21.96
CA LYS A 173 -15.45 -0.66 -21.62
C LYS A 173 -15.09 -0.89 -20.15
N PHE A 174 -14.67 0.14 -19.43
CA PHE A 174 -14.31 0.12 -18.02
C PHE A 174 -15.42 0.65 -17.11
N ASP A 175 -16.60 0.99 -17.63
CA ASP A 175 -17.71 1.55 -16.85
C ASP A 175 -18.12 0.65 -15.68
N TYR A 176 -17.99 -0.67 -15.86
CA TYR A 176 -18.22 -1.66 -14.80
C TYR A 176 -17.32 -1.47 -13.56
N LEU A 177 -16.16 -0.84 -13.71
CA LEU A 177 -15.25 -0.57 -12.59
C LEU A 177 -15.64 0.67 -11.81
N TRP A 178 -16.43 1.58 -12.40
CA TRP A 178 -16.56 2.92 -11.84
C TRP A 178 -17.92 3.58 -11.78
N GLN A 179 -18.83 3.20 -12.67
CA GLN A 179 -20.18 3.74 -12.64
C GLN A 179 -20.89 3.37 -11.33
N PRO A 180 -21.75 4.26 -10.80
CA PRO A 180 -22.57 3.97 -9.64
C PRO A 180 -23.35 2.65 -9.82
N GLY A 181 -23.31 1.80 -8.80
CA GLY A 181 -24.03 0.52 -8.81
C GLY A 181 -23.35 -0.64 -9.55
N GLN A 182 -22.18 -0.44 -10.16
CA GLN A 182 -21.46 -1.52 -10.86
C GLN A 182 -20.47 -2.24 -9.94
N ALA A 183 -19.49 -1.52 -9.40
CA ALA A 183 -18.51 -2.05 -8.47
C ALA A 183 -18.52 -1.30 -7.14
N ASP A 184 -18.63 -2.05 -6.05
CA ASP A 184 -18.44 -1.55 -4.69
C ASP A 184 -16.96 -1.62 -4.27
N ILE A 185 -16.30 -2.71 -4.69
CA ILE A 185 -14.86 -2.94 -4.54
C ILE A 185 -14.26 -3.27 -5.91
N VAL A 186 -13.14 -2.63 -6.23
CA VAL A 186 -12.25 -3.08 -7.32
C VAL A 186 -10.99 -3.67 -6.70
N THR A 187 -10.55 -4.84 -7.17
CA THR A 187 -9.25 -5.41 -6.79
C THR A 187 -8.31 -5.54 -7.98
N GLY A 188 -7.02 -5.37 -7.73
CA GLY A 188 -6.01 -5.50 -8.76
C GLY A 188 -4.60 -5.32 -8.22
N PRO A 189 -3.58 -5.53 -9.08
CA PRO A 189 -2.20 -5.27 -8.72
C PRO A 189 -1.94 -3.77 -8.58
N ILE A 190 -0.96 -3.44 -7.74
CA ILE A 190 -0.49 -2.07 -7.51
C ILE A 190 0.54 -1.69 -8.59
N CYS A 191 0.43 -0.48 -9.15
CA CYS A 191 1.50 0.08 -9.97
C CYS A 191 2.61 0.65 -9.08
N SER A 192 3.83 0.14 -9.21
CA SER A 192 5.00 0.60 -8.43
C SER A 192 5.68 1.84 -9.01
N THR A 193 5.25 2.28 -10.19
CA THR A 193 5.96 3.28 -10.97
C THR A 193 5.54 4.69 -10.57
N ILE A 194 6.50 5.61 -10.55
CA ILE A 194 6.25 7.03 -10.26
C ILE A 194 5.27 7.57 -11.32
N ASN A 195 4.14 8.16 -10.89
CA ASN A 195 3.08 8.69 -11.76
C ASN A 195 3.64 9.50 -12.95
N ARG A 196 4.62 10.38 -12.73
CA ARG A 196 5.24 11.22 -13.77
C ARG A 196 5.85 10.40 -14.93
N GLN A 197 6.31 9.18 -14.69
CA GLN A 197 6.82 8.29 -15.75
C GLN A 197 5.67 7.70 -16.57
N ILE A 198 4.59 7.26 -15.92
CA ILE A 198 3.39 6.74 -16.60
C ILE A 198 2.71 7.82 -17.45
N VAL A 199 2.50 9.01 -16.90
CA VAL A 199 1.87 10.15 -17.59
C VAL A 199 2.59 10.51 -18.90
N ARG A 200 3.90 10.27 -19.00
CA ARG A 200 4.71 10.57 -20.19
C ARG A 200 4.61 9.51 -21.30
N ILE A 201 4.05 8.34 -21.01
CA ILE A 201 3.85 7.30 -22.01
C ILE A 201 2.75 7.78 -22.96
N ARG A 202 3.02 7.77 -24.28
CA ARG A 202 1.99 8.07 -25.29
C ARG A 202 1.01 6.90 -25.40
N LYS A 203 -0.25 7.18 -25.76
CA LYS A 203 -1.34 6.19 -25.80
C LYS A 203 -0.99 4.96 -26.66
N GLU A 204 -0.39 5.18 -27.83
CA GLU A 204 0.06 4.13 -28.75
C GLU A 204 1.18 3.22 -28.18
N ASN A 205 1.85 3.66 -27.10
CA ASN A 205 2.96 2.95 -26.47
C ASN A 205 2.58 2.31 -25.12
N ILE A 206 1.32 2.41 -24.66
CA ILE A 206 0.87 1.86 -23.36
C ILE A 206 1.25 0.38 -23.25
N GLN A 207 0.93 -0.41 -24.27
CA GLN A 207 1.05 -1.86 -24.22
C GLN A 207 2.51 -2.34 -24.19
N SER A 208 3.41 -1.60 -24.85
CA SER A 208 4.84 -1.92 -24.94
C SER A 208 5.67 -1.33 -23.79
N ARG A 209 5.26 -0.18 -23.23
CA ARG A 209 6.02 0.52 -22.18
C ARG A 209 5.60 0.14 -20.76
N ILE A 210 4.32 -0.12 -20.52
CA ILE A 210 3.86 -0.62 -19.22
C ILE A 210 4.04 -2.13 -19.22
N THR A 211 5.09 -2.60 -18.57
CA THR A 211 5.48 -4.02 -18.46
C THR A 211 5.07 -4.59 -17.10
N GLU A 212 5.28 -5.89 -16.90
CA GLU A 212 4.98 -6.55 -15.62
C GLU A 212 5.90 -6.07 -14.50
N ASP A 213 7.07 -5.49 -14.82
CA ASP A 213 7.98 -4.90 -13.84
C ASP A 213 7.39 -3.65 -13.16
N HIS A 214 6.36 -3.06 -13.77
CA HIS A 214 5.61 -1.95 -13.19
C HIS A 214 4.58 -2.43 -12.16
N VAL A 215 4.38 -3.74 -12.00
CA VAL A 215 3.57 -4.32 -10.92
C VAL A 215 4.44 -4.41 -9.67
N MET A 216 3.97 -3.82 -8.57
CA MET A 216 4.63 -3.91 -7.28
C MET A 216 4.76 -5.36 -6.82
N ARG A 217 5.95 -5.73 -6.37
CA ARG A 217 6.25 -7.04 -5.79
C ARG A 217 6.81 -6.87 -4.39
N LEU A 218 6.42 -7.78 -3.52
CA LEU A 218 6.98 -7.91 -2.18
C LEU A 218 8.35 -8.58 -2.25
N PRO A 219 9.18 -8.48 -1.20
CA PRO A 219 10.47 -9.18 -1.13
C PRO A 219 10.37 -10.70 -1.36
N SER A 220 9.22 -11.30 -1.04
CA SER A 220 8.91 -12.71 -1.32
C SER A 220 8.69 -13.03 -2.82
N GLY A 221 8.70 -12.03 -3.70
CA GLY A 221 8.38 -12.16 -5.12
C GLY A 221 6.88 -12.14 -5.45
N LYS A 222 6.02 -12.23 -4.43
CA LYS A 222 4.55 -12.15 -4.56
C LYS A 222 4.14 -10.77 -5.11
N LYS A 223 3.19 -10.76 -6.04
CA LYS A 223 2.58 -9.51 -6.53
C LYS A 223 1.73 -8.89 -5.44
N ALA A 224 2.01 -7.63 -5.12
CA ALA A 224 1.19 -6.87 -4.20
C ALA A 224 -0.13 -6.50 -4.88
N SER A 225 -1.22 -6.52 -4.10
CA SER A 225 -2.56 -6.16 -4.58
C SER A 225 -3.26 -5.21 -3.63
N GLN A 226 -4.27 -4.55 -4.15
CA GLN A 226 -5.08 -3.57 -3.43
C GLN A 226 -6.57 -3.80 -3.65
N TRP A 227 -7.35 -3.35 -2.67
CA TRP A 227 -8.80 -3.35 -2.60
C TRP A 227 -9.24 -1.90 -2.54
N VAL A 228 -10.06 -1.49 -3.49
CA VAL A 228 -10.42 -0.09 -3.71
C VAL A 228 -11.90 0.08 -3.47
N PHE A 229 -12.24 0.64 -2.31
CA PHE A 229 -13.61 1.03 -1.98
C PHE A 229 -13.83 2.44 -2.51
N ARG A 230 -14.87 2.62 -3.32
CA ARG A 230 -15.05 3.83 -4.13
C ARG A 230 -16.39 4.54 -3.95
N GLN A 231 -17.46 3.78 -3.71
CA GLN A 231 -18.79 4.35 -3.57
C GLN A 231 -18.96 4.89 -2.15
N GLY A 232 -19.42 6.14 -2.03
CA GLY A 232 -19.59 6.80 -0.73
C GLY A 232 -20.47 6.00 0.24
N HIS A 233 -21.59 5.45 -0.26
CA HIS A 233 -22.46 4.59 0.55
C HIS A 233 -21.75 3.32 1.04
N THR A 234 -20.94 2.67 0.20
CA THR A 234 -20.15 1.49 0.58
C THR A 234 -19.10 1.83 1.63
N ILE A 235 -18.46 3.00 1.52
CA ILE A 235 -17.47 3.49 2.49
C ILE A 235 -18.15 3.77 3.85
N ASN A 236 -19.33 4.39 3.85
CA ASN A 236 -20.10 4.64 5.08
C ASN A 236 -20.49 3.31 5.75
N ARG A 237 -21.00 2.34 4.99
CA ARG A 237 -21.29 1.01 5.52
C ARG A 237 -20.03 0.32 6.03
N LEU A 238 -18.90 0.43 5.32
CA LEU A 238 -17.63 -0.11 5.80
C LEU A 238 -17.29 0.47 7.19
N ALA A 239 -17.38 1.79 7.36
CA ALA A 239 -17.11 2.47 8.62
C ALA A 239 -17.96 1.92 9.78
N GLU A 240 -19.25 1.67 9.54
CA GLU A 240 -20.15 1.04 10.52
C GLU A 240 -19.69 -0.39 10.88
N GLN A 241 -19.31 -1.19 9.88
CA GLN A 241 -18.94 -2.60 10.06
C GLN A 241 -17.63 -2.80 10.83
N ILE A 242 -16.72 -1.82 10.76
CA ILE A 242 -15.40 -1.86 11.41
C ILE A 242 -15.33 -1.05 12.70
N ARG A 243 -16.46 -0.51 13.19
CA ARG A 243 -16.52 0.21 14.46
C ARG A 243 -16.01 -0.67 15.60
N GLY A 244 -15.04 -0.18 16.36
CA GLY A 244 -14.36 -0.95 17.42
C GLY A 244 -13.43 -2.06 16.91
N LYS A 245 -13.16 -2.13 15.60
CA LYS A 245 -12.33 -3.16 14.95
C LYS A 245 -11.21 -2.57 14.09
N MET A 246 -10.80 -1.34 14.42
CA MET A 246 -9.68 -0.63 13.80
C MET A 246 -8.54 -0.53 14.81
N HIS A 247 -7.34 -0.89 14.37
CA HIS A 247 -6.11 -0.85 15.15
C HIS A 247 -5.05 -0.03 14.44
N PHE A 248 -4.28 0.75 15.19
CA PHE A 248 -3.14 1.51 14.70
C PHE A 248 -1.86 0.99 15.34
N THR A 249 -0.94 0.52 14.51
CA THR A 249 0.45 0.30 14.94
C THR A 249 1.26 1.51 14.50
N ILE A 250 1.82 2.25 15.46
CA ILE A 250 2.54 3.49 15.20
C ILE A 250 4.03 3.27 15.38
N PHE A 251 4.81 3.81 14.45
CA PHE A 251 6.25 3.66 14.35
C PHE A 251 6.88 5.03 14.43
N GLU A 252 7.89 5.16 15.27
CA GLU A 252 8.58 6.42 15.46
C GLU A 252 9.21 6.92 14.16
N ALA A 253 9.22 8.24 13.97
CA ALA A 253 10.00 8.91 12.94
C ALA A 253 11.47 8.44 12.94
N ALA A 254 11.96 7.95 11.80
CA ALA A 254 13.32 7.44 11.63
C ALA A 254 14.40 8.47 12.05
N ALA A 255 14.15 9.76 11.83
CA ALA A 255 15.08 10.82 12.23
C ALA A 255 15.28 10.92 13.76
N ARG A 256 14.28 10.55 14.57
CA ARG A 256 14.39 10.56 16.03
C ARG A 256 15.09 9.30 16.56
N SER A 257 14.80 8.14 15.98
CA SER A 257 15.42 6.87 16.39
C SER A 257 16.95 6.86 16.15
N SER A 258 17.44 7.68 15.22
CA SER A 258 18.88 7.84 14.94
C SER A 258 19.64 8.59 16.04
N LEU A 259 18.96 9.42 16.84
CA LEU A 259 19.58 10.26 17.87
C LEU A 259 19.72 9.56 19.22
N THR A 260 18.96 8.50 19.46
CA THR A 260 18.96 7.70 20.70
C THR A 260 19.98 6.56 20.69
N THR A 261 20.71 6.34 19.60
CA THR A 261 21.68 5.24 19.47
C THR A 261 23.15 5.68 19.63
N VAL A 262 23.40 6.85 20.24
CA VAL A 262 24.75 7.39 20.48
C VAL A 262 25.14 7.24 21.95
#